data_AF-A0A1F6SC41-F1
#
_entry.id   AF-A0A1F6SC41-F1
#
_cell.length_a   1.000
_cell.length_b   1.000
_cell.length_c   1.000
_cell.angle_alpha   90.00
_cell.angle_beta   90.00
_cell.angle_gamma   90.00
#
_symmetry.space_group_name_H-M   'P 1'
#
loop_
_entity.id
_entity.type
_entity.pdbx_description
1 polymer ?
#
loop_
_entity_poly.entity_id
_entity_poly.type
_entity_poly.pdbx_seq_one_letter_code
_entity_poly.pdbx_strand_id
1 'polypeptide(L)'
;MREDLAKELGIETLPVEEQERLIDMAIETLLQEIHLQTVEKLGEAGGKEYEALADREGSEKEINDFLRARIPDYDNFIAKIIMDFKRDMKKS
;
A
#
# COMPACT_ATOMS: atom_id res chain seq x y z
N MET A 1 4.63 16.84 -1.42
CA MET A 1 4.41 15.39 -1.32
C MET A 1 5.58 14.66 -0.67
N ARG A 2 6.79 14.62 -1.28
CA ARG A 2 7.94 13.94 -0.65
C ARG A 2 8.44 14.65 0.61
N GLU A 3 8.53 15.98 0.61
CA GLU A 3 8.89 16.78 1.80
C GLU A 3 7.87 16.58 2.95
N ASP A 4 6.58 16.49 2.62
CA ASP A 4 5.52 16.22 3.61
C ASP A 4 5.68 14.83 4.21
N LEU A 5 6.03 13.82 3.40
CA LEU A 5 6.33 12.46 3.87
C LEU A 5 7.58 12.44 4.76
N ALA A 6 8.65 13.13 4.37
CA ALA A 6 9.87 13.22 5.20
C ALA A 6 9.54 13.75 6.60
N LYS A 7 8.72 14.80 6.67
CA LYS A 7 8.25 15.38 7.94
C LYS A 7 7.29 14.46 8.70
N GLU A 8 6.37 13.78 8.01
CA GLU A 8 5.47 12.82 8.64
C GLU A 8 6.20 11.62 9.26
N LEU A 9 7.34 11.25 8.66
CA LEU A 9 8.20 10.14 9.08
C LEU A 9 9.31 10.57 10.06
N GLY A 10 9.46 11.87 10.34
CA GLY A 10 10.47 12.39 11.26
C GLY A 10 11.92 12.28 10.74
N ILE A 11 12.08 12.27 9.41
CA ILE A 11 13.39 12.12 8.74
C ILE A 11 13.84 13.40 8.03
N GLU A 12 13.13 14.51 8.20
CA GLU A 12 13.37 15.77 7.50
C GLU A 12 14.74 16.40 7.78
N THR A 13 15.42 15.97 8.85
CA THR A 13 16.77 16.42 9.20
C THR A 13 17.89 15.64 8.50
N LEU A 14 17.56 14.53 7.82
CA LEU A 14 18.54 13.72 7.10
C LEU A 14 18.94 14.39 5.77
N PRO A 15 20.07 14.00 5.15
CA PRO A 15 20.38 14.40 3.78
C PRO A 15 19.28 13.98 2.80
N VAL A 16 19.04 14.79 1.76
CA VAL A 16 17.95 14.56 0.79
C VAL A 16 18.00 13.17 0.16
N GLU A 17 19.19 12.69 -0.24
CA GLU A 17 19.35 11.34 -0.81
C GLU A 17 18.91 10.23 0.15
N GLU A 18 19.20 10.41 1.45
CA GLU A 18 18.81 9.44 2.47
C GLU A 18 17.31 9.52 2.78
N GLN A 19 16.72 10.73 2.74
CA GLN A 19 15.27 10.89 2.82
C GLN A 19 14.56 10.17 1.68
N GLU A 20 15.02 10.37 0.44
CA GLU A 20 14.43 9.74 -0.73
C GLU A 20 14.49 8.22 -0.64
N ARG A 21 15.65 7.67 -0.25
CA ARG A 21 15.84 6.22 -0.07
C ARG A 21 14.89 5.64 0.97
N LEU A 22 14.75 6.30 2.13
CA LEU A 22 13.86 5.83 3.20
C LEU A 22 12.38 5.96 2.82
N ILE A 23 12.01 7.04 2.10
CA ILE A 23 10.65 7.21 1.58
C ILE A 23 10.32 6.11 0.56
N ASP A 24 11.23 5.80 -0.35
CA ASP A 24 11.02 4.74 -1.34
C ASP A 24 10.83 3.38 -0.68
N MET A 25 11.67 3.05 0.31
CA MET A 25 11.51 1.83 1.11
C MET A 25 10.17 1.78 1.86
N ALA A 26 9.73 2.90 2.43
CA ALA A 26 8.45 2.98 3.13
C ALA A 26 7.27 2.78 2.17
N ILE A 27 7.32 3.37 0.98
CA ILE A 27 6.29 3.20 -0.06
C ILE A 27 6.25 1.74 -0.53
N GLU A 28 7.40 1.13 -0.80
CA GLU A 28 7.48 -0.28 -1.21
C GLU A 28 6.89 -1.21 -0.14
N THR A 29 7.24 -0.98 1.13
CA THR A 29 6.72 -1.76 2.25
C THR A 29 5.21 -1.59 2.41
N LEU A 30 4.69 -0.37 2.24
CA LEU A 30 3.25 -0.10 2.26
C LEU A 30 2.52 -0.83 1.12
N LEU A 31 3.09 -0.84 -0.08
CA LEU A 31 2.50 -1.56 -1.22
C LEU A 31 2.46 -3.07 -0.98
N GLN A 32 3.52 -3.64 -0.40
CA GLN A 32 3.56 -5.06 -0.02
C GLN A 32 2.51 -5.38 1.06
N GLU A 33 2.34 -4.51 2.06
CA GLU A 33 1.33 -4.68 3.10
C GLU A 33 -0.09 -4.62 2.53
N ILE A 34 -0.37 -3.66 1.64
CA ILE A 34 -1.65 -3.57 0.93
C ILE A 34 -1.91 -4.84 0.14
N HIS A 35 -0.91 -5.34 -0.60
CA HIS A 35 -1.03 -6.57 -1.37
C HIS A 35 -1.35 -7.76 -0.47
N LEU A 36 -0.57 -7.97 0.61
CA LEU A 36 -0.75 -9.08 1.54
C LEU A 36 -2.14 -9.08 2.17
N GLN A 37 -2.57 -7.95 2.73
CA GLN A 37 -3.90 -7.85 3.34
C GLN A 37 -5.01 -8.00 2.31
N THR A 38 -4.81 -7.54 1.08
CA THR A 38 -5.77 -7.72 -0.02
C THR A 38 -5.94 -9.19 -0.35
N VAL A 39 -4.84 -9.93 -0.54
CA VAL A 39 -4.89 -11.38 -0.80
C VAL A 39 -5.54 -12.13 0.36
N GLU A 40 -5.19 -11.79 1.61
CA GLU A 40 -5.83 -12.38 2.79
C GLU A 40 -7.34 -12.11 2.82
N LYS A 41 -7.76 -10.88 2.51
CA LYS A 41 -9.17 -10.46 2.49
C LYS A 41 -9.98 -11.17 1.41
N LEU A 42 -9.36 -11.43 0.25
CA LEU A 42 -9.96 -12.13 -0.88
C LEU A 42 -10.05 -13.65 -0.66
N GLY A 43 -9.23 -14.19 0.24
CA GLY A 43 -9.07 -15.64 0.43
C GLY A 43 -8.40 -16.31 -0.77
N GLU A 44 -8.20 -17.64 -0.68
CA GLU A 44 -7.35 -18.38 -1.63
C GLU A 44 -7.81 -18.26 -3.10
N ALA A 45 -9.11 -18.38 -3.36
CA ALA A 45 -9.64 -18.30 -4.72
C ALA A 45 -9.58 -16.88 -5.29
N GLY A 46 -9.96 -15.87 -4.49
CA GLY A 46 -9.93 -14.48 -4.92
C GLY A 46 -8.50 -13.94 -5.07
N GLY A 47 -7.56 -14.42 -4.24
CA GLY A 47 -6.13 -14.10 -4.35
C GLY A 47 -5.53 -14.56 -5.68
N LYS A 48 -5.81 -15.79 -6.11
CA LYS A 48 -5.38 -16.32 -7.42
C LYS A 48 -5.96 -15.52 -8.59
N GLU A 49 -7.22 -15.10 -8.49
CA GLU A 49 -7.85 -14.22 -9.50
C GLU A 49 -7.16 -12.85 -9.55
N TYR A 50 -6.81 -12.29 -8.39
CA TYR A 50 -6.12 -11.01 -8.28
C TYR A 50 -4.68 -11.07 -8.83
N GLU A 51 -3.93 -12.13 -8.51
CA GLU A 51 -2.60 -12.37 -9.08
C GLU A 51 -2.65 -12.49 -10.60
N ALA A 52 -3.60 -13.27 -11.13
CA ALA A 52 -3.79 -13.39 -12.57
C ALA A 52 -4.18 -12.06 -13.25
N LEU A 53 -4.92 -11.20 -12.56
CA LEU A 53 -5.25 -9.84 -13.02
C LEU A 53 -4.01 -8.93 -13.05
N ALA A 54 -3.13 -9.04 -12.05
CA ALA A 54 -1.89 -8.28 -11.97
C ALA A 54 -0.87 -8.74 -13.03
N ASP A 55 -0.69 -10.07 -13.20
CA ASP A 55 0.28 -10.67 -14.12
C ASP A 55 0.00 -10.36 -15.59
N ARG A 56 -1.27 -10.22 -15.96
CA ARG A 56 -1.68 -9.86 -17.33
C ARG A 56 -1.64 -8.35 -17.60
N GLU A 57 -1.06 -7.57 -16.69
CA GLU A 57 -1.06 -6.11 -16.71
C GLU A 57 -2.48 -5.53 -16.86
N GLY A 58 -3.44 -6.11 -16.12
CA GLY A 58 -4.80 -5.60 -16.08
C GLY A 58 -4.78 -4.11 -15.76
N SER A 59 -5.63 -3.34 -16.44
CA SER A 59 -5.63 -1.89 -16.23
C SER A 59 -5.93 -1.55 -14.76
N GLU A 60 -5.40 -0.42 -14.27
CA GLU A 60 -5.68 0.05 -12.91
C GLU A 60 -7.19 0.11 -12.62
N LYS A 61 -7.99 0.41 -13.64
CA LYS A 61 -9.46 0.41 -13.54
C LYS A 61 -10.02 -0.99 -13.32
N GLU A 62 -9.57 -1.98 -14.09
CA GLU A 62 -10.04 -3.37 -13.94
C GLU A 62 -9.68 -3.95 -12.58
N ILE A 63 -8.46 -3.68 -12.11
CA ILE A 63 -8.01 -4.11 -10.78
C ILE A 63 -8.88 -3.45 -9.70
N ASN A 64 -9.11 -2.14 -9.79
CA ASN A 64 -9.96 -1.42 -8.82
C ASN A 64 -11.41 -1.91 -8.84
N ASP A 65 -11.99 -2.15 -10.00
CA ASP A 65 -13.36 -2.66 -10.14
C ASP A 65 -13.48 -4.07 -9.52
N PHE A 66 -12.51 -4.94 -9.77
CA PHE A 66 -12.44 -6.28 -9.15
C PHE A 66 -12.37 -6.20 -7.62
N LEU A 67 -11.46 -5.38 -7.09
CA LEU A 67 -11.27 -5.24 -5.65
C LEU A 67 -12.49 -4.64 -4.96
N ARG A 68 -13.10 -3.60 -5.53
CA ARG A 68 -14.36 -3.02 -5.01
C ARG A 68 -15.53 -4.00 -5.03
N ALA A 69 -15.58 -4.89 -6.02
CA ALA A 69 -16.64 -5.89 -6.11
C ALA A 69 -16.48 -7.03 -5.09
N ARG A 70 -15.24 -7.35 -4.69
CA ARG A 70 -14.94 -8.48 -3.78
C ARG A 70 -14.71 -8.06 -2.34
N ILE A 71 -14.25 -6.84 -2.09
CA ILE A 71 -13.96 -6.30 -0.77
C ILE A 71 -15.00 -5.22 -0.46
N PRO A 72 -15.97 -5.50 0.45
CA PRO A 72 -16.89 -4.48 0.91
C PRO A 72 -16.12 -3.32 1.55
N ASP A 73 -16.51 -2.10 1.21
CA ASP A 73 -15.90 -0.87 1.73
C ASP A 73 -14.38 -0.79 1.48
N TYR A 74 -13.98 -1.20 0.26
CA TYR A 74 -12.58 -1.26 -0.18
C TYR A 74 -11.78 0.03 0.10
N ASP A 75 -12.39 1.20 -0.10
CA ASP A 75 -11.72 2.50 0.15
C ASP A 75 -11.33 2.65 1.62
N ASN A 76 -12.23 2.32 2.55
CA ASN A 76 -11.94 2.37 3.99
C ASN A 76 -10.96 1.28 4.42
N PHE A 77 -11.01 0.10 3.77
CA PHE A 77 -10.03 -0.95 3.98
C PHE A 77 -8.61 -0.47 3.66
N ILE A 78 -8.39 0.13 2.49
CA ILE A 78 -7.10 0.70 2.09
C ILE A 78 -6.69 1.85 3.01
N ALA A 79 -7.60 2.77 3.31
CA ALA A 79 -7.33 3.88 4.22
C ALA A 79 -6.86 3.39 5.60
N LYS A 80 -7.46 2.31 6.11
CA LYS A 80 -7.05 1.71 7.38
C LYS A 80 -5.63 1.14 7.32
N ILE A 81 -5.28 0.44 6.25
CA ILE A 81 -3.92 -0.09 6.06
C ILE A 81 -2.89 1.04 6.10
N ILE A 82 -3.15 2.13 5.37
CA ILE A 82 -2.28 3.31 5.34
C ILE A 82 -2.15 3.93 6.74
N MET A 83 -3.27 4.08 7.46
CA MET A 83 -3.26 4.65 8.82
C MET A 83 -2.47 3.77 9.80
N ASP A 84 -2.70 2.46 9.76
CA ASP A 84 -2.01 1.50 10.63
C ASP A 84 -0.51 1.47 10.31
N PHE A 85 -0.13 1.43 9.04
CA PHE A 85 1.26 1.51 8.59
C PHE A 85 1.97 2.79 9.06
N LYS A 86 1.35 3.96 8.85
CA LYS A 86 1.90 5.25 9.31
C LYS A 86 2.07 5.29 10.83
N ARG A 87 1.14 4.68 11.58
CA ARG A 87 1.24 4.59 13.04
C ARG A 87 2.43 3.73 13.46
N ASP A 88 2.66 2.62 12.77
CA ASP A 88 3.70 1.67 13.13
C ASP A 88 5.09 2.23 12.81
N MET A 89 5.23 2.94 11.68
CA MET A 89 6.46 3.70 11.37
C MET A 89 6.82 4.75 12.42
N LYS A 90 5.82 5.39 13.05
CA LYS A 90 6.05 6.39 14.11
C LYS A 90 6.40 5.79 15.48
N LYS A 91 6.19 4.48 15.66
CA LYS A 91 6.49 3.76 16.90
C LYS A 91 7.84 3.05 16.89
N SER A 92 8.41 2.83 15.70
CA SER A 92 9.79 2.35 15.51
C SER A 92 10.80 3.46 15.72
#